data_AF-A0A6B1BRR8-F1
#
_entry.id   AF-A0A6B1BRR8-F1
#
_cell.length_a   1.000
_cell.length_b   1.000
_cell.length_c   1.000
_cell.angle_alpha   90.00
_cell.angle_beta   90.00
_cell.angle_gamma   90.00
#
_symmetry.space_group_name_H-M   'P 1'
#
loop_
_entity.id
_entity.type
_entity.pdbx_description
1 polymer ?
#
loop_
_entity_poly.entity_id
_entity_poly.type
_entity_poly.pdbx_seq_one_letter_code
_entity_poly.pdbx_strand_id
1 'polypeptide(L)'
;MVGTGTTEIFITFLLAITGYVGLTTVVVLTLRGQHPTALWRAIALIILVHVLMVWIYRYDRQFDLAVRNGYTGFVIFHTALALILISTFVNKNLSQKLIHISFVIATMGATGASLRYDEVSMYRFIVIPCGLIGGIGLIKFYILDRKKRKAKLFS
;
A
#
# COMPACT_ATOMS: atom_id res chain seq x y z
N MET A 1 -29.50 10.81 -12.84
CA MET A 1 -28.28 10.45 -13.57
C MET A 1 -27.89 9.03 -13.16
N VAL A 2 -28.27 8.04 -13.96
CA VAL A 2 -28.06 6.61 -13.67
C VAL A 2 -27.34 6.04 -14.88
N GLY A 3 -26.03 5.76 -14.77
CA GLY A 3 -25.28 5.13 -15.87
C GLY A 3 -23.75 5.31 -15.86
N THR A 4 -23.21 6.38 -15.29
CA THR A 4 -21.77 6.74 -15.36
C THR A 4 -21.05 6.60 -14.02
N GLY A 5 -21.44 5.62 -13.19
CA GLY A 5 -20.87 5.46 -11.85
C GLY A 5 -20.37 4.05 -11.54
N THR A 6 -20.89 3.02 -12.19
CA THR A 6 -20.54 1.62 -11.87
C THR A 6 -19.17 1.24 -12.41
N THR A 7 -18.82 1.69 -13.61
CA THR A 7 -17.54 1.36 -14.27
C THR A 7 -16.37 2.07 -13.59
N GLU A 8 -16.51 3.35 -13.26
CA GLU A 8 -15.48 4.16 -12.61
C GLU A 8 -15.19 3.63 -11.20
N ILE A 9 -16.25 3.25 -10.46
CA ILE A 9 -16.13 2.60 -9.16
C ILE A 9 -15.40 1.26 -9.29
N PHE A 10 -15.79 0.42 -10.26
CA PHE A 10 -15.15 -0.87 -10.50
C PHE A 10 -13.66 -0.72 -10.84
N ILE A 11 -13.31 0.19 -11.76
CA ILE A 11 -11.91 0.47 -12.14
C ILE A 11 -11.11 0.97 -10.93
N THR A 12 -11.69 1.89 -10.16
CA THR A 12 -11.05 2.43 -8.95
C THR A 12 -10.69 1.31 -7.99
N PHE A 13 -11.58 0.35 -7.80
CA PHE A 13 -11.32 -0.80 -6.94
C PHE A 13 -10.34 -1.82 -7.53
N LEU A 14 -10.42 -2.09 -8.82
CA LEU A 14 -9.45 -2.96 -9.50
C LEU A 14 -8.03 -2.41 -9.38
N LEU A 15 -7.86 -1.09 -9.52
CA LEU A 15 -6.57 -0.43 -9.30
C LEU A 15 -6.12 -0.53 -7.84
N ALA A 16 -7.02 -0.44 -6.87
CA ALA A 16 -6.70 -0.62 -5.45
C ALA A 16 -6.15 -2.02 -5.18
N ILE A 17 -6.84 -3.06 -5.69
CA ILE A 17 -6.41 -4.46 -5.58
C ILE A 17 -5.05 -4.65 -6.25
N THR A 18 -4.91 -4.19 -7.50
CA THR A 18 -3.69 -4.34 -8.28
C THR A 18 -2.52 -3.63 -7.61
N GLY A 19 -2.75 -2.42 -7.12
CA GLY A 19 -1.75 -1.63 -6.38
C GLY A 19 -1.34 -2.34 -5.09
N TYR A 20 -2.27 -2.90 -4.33
CA TYR A 20 -1.97 -3.60 -3.08
C TYR A 20 -1.22 -4.92 -3.29
N VAL A 21 -1.67 -5.74 -4.25
CA VAL A 21 -0.97 -6.98 -4.63
C VAL A 21 0.44 -6.66 -5.13
N GLY A 22 0.56 -5.67 -6.01
CA GLY A 22 1.85 -5.22 -6.53
C GLY A 22 2.78 -4.70 -5.43
N LEU A 23 2.25 -3.94 -4.47
CA LEU A 23 3.01 -3.47 -3.31
C LEU A 23 3.52 -4.64 -2.47
N THR A 24 2.67 -5.64 -2.17
CA THR A 24 3.07 -6.87 -1.49
C THR A 24 4.16 -7.61 -2.26
N THR A 25 4.02 -7.77 -3.58
CA THR A 25 5.04 -8.42 -4.42
C THR A 25 6.38 -7.68 -4.33
N VAL A 26 6.38 -6.35 -4.47
CA VAL A 26 7.60 -5.55 -4.38
C VAL A 26 8.23 -5.70 -3.00
N VAL A 27 7.45 -5.66 -1.91
CA VAL A 27 7.95 -5.91 -0.55
C VAL A 27 8.60 -7.28 -0.43
N VAL A 28 7.95 -8.34 -0.92
CA VAL A 28 8.51 -9.69 -0.87
C VAL A 28 9.83 -9.78 -1.64
N LEU A 29 9.93 -9.11 -2.80
CA LEU A 29 11.16 -9.05 -3.59
C LEU A 29 12.27 -8.23 -2.90
N THR A 30 11.93 -7.10 -2.27
CA THR A 30 12.90 -6.29 -1.51
C THR A 30 13.42 -7.00 -0.27
N LEU A 31 12.60 -7.83 0.37
CA LEU A 31 13.03 -8.70 1.46
C LEU A 31 14.02 -9.78 0.99
N ARG A 32 13.98 -10.16 -0.29
CA ARG A 32 14.95 -11.07 -0.93
C ARG A 32 16.18 -10.34 -1.50
N GLY A 33 16.33 -9.04 -1.20
CA GLY A 33 17.45 -8.22 -1.68
C GLY A 33 17.32 -7.71 -3.12
N GLN A 34 16.22 -8.02 -3.81
CA GLN A 34 15.96 -7.53 -5.16
C GLN A 34 15.31 -6.14 -5.09
N HIS A 35 15.62 -5.25 -6.02
CA HIS A 35 14.94 -3.95 -6.11
C HIS A 35 14.45 -3.74 -7.54
N PRO A 36 13.27 -4.27 -7.88
CA PRO A 36 12.75 -4.21 -9.24
C PRO A 36 12.22 -2.79 -9.51
N THR A 37 13.12 -1.84 -9.81
CA THR A 37 12.80 -0.40 -9.88
C THR A 37 11.71 -0.09 -10.91
N ALA A 38 11.71 -0.77 -12.06
CA ALA A 38 10.67 -0.60 -13.09
C ALA A 38 9.29 -1.05 -12.59
N LEU A 39 9.21 -2.24 -11.97
CA LEU A 39 7.98 -2.73 -11.35
C LEU A 39 7.52 -1.78 -10.24
N TRP A 40 8.44 -1.32 -9.39
CA TRP A 40 8.10 -0.40 -8.31
C TRP A 40 7.48 0.90 -8.81
N ARG A 41 8.07 1.51 -9.85
CA ARG A 41 7.53 2.72 -10.49
C ARG A 41 6.16 2.47 -11.11
N ALA A 42 5.95 1.33 -11.76
CA ALA A 42 4.65 0.95 -12.32
C ALA A 42 3.57 0.82 -11.22
N ILE A 43 3.89 0.15 -10.11
CA ILE A 43 2.98 0.02 -8.98
C ILE A 43 2.69 1.37 -8.32
N ALA A 44 3.71 2.21 -8.12
CA ALA A 44 3.53 3.56 -7.58
C ALA A 44 2.60 4.40 -8.46
N LEU A 45 2.74 4.30 -9.79
CA LEU A 45 1.85 4.96 -10.74
C LEU A 45 0.41 4.45 -10.64
N ILE A 46 0.20 3.12 -10.56
CA ILE A 46 -1.14 2.53 -10.37
C ILE A 46 -1.80 3.07 -9.10
N ILE A 47 -1.06 3.10 -7.98
CA ILE A 47 -1.57 3.61 -6.71
C ILE A 47 -1.88 5.11 -6.80
N LEU A 48 -1.04 5.90 -7.46
CA LEU A 48 -1.30 7.32 -7.66
C LEU A 48 -2.58 7.55 -8.49
N VAL A 49 -2.73 6.85 -9.60
CA VAL A 49 -3.93 6.93 -10.46
C VAL A 49 -5.17 6.53 -9.67
N HIS A 50 -5.10 5.45 -8.89
CA HIS A 50 -6.19 5.06 -7.98
C HIS A 50 -6.59 6.20 -7.04
N VAL A 51 -5.63 6.82 -6.34
CA VAL A 51 -5.93 7.90 -5.39
C VAL A 51 -6.53 9.12 -6.09
N LEU A 52 -6.01 9.48 -7.27
CA LEU A 52 -6.57 10.57 -8.07
C LEU A 52 -8.01 10.26 -8.52
N MET A 53 -8.29 9.03 -8.91
CA MET A 53 -9.65 8.60 -9.26
C MET A 53 -10.59 8.68 -8.05
N VAL A 54 -10.17 8.22 -6.87
CA VAL A 54 -10.97 8.37 -5.64
C VAL A 54 -11.21 9.85 -5.34
N TRP A 55 -10.18 10.69 -5.44
CA TRP A 55 -10.30 12.12 -5.20
C TRP A 55 -11.30 12.81 -6.14
N ILE A 56 -11.25 12.49 -7.44
CA ILE A 56 -12.11 13.10 -8.45
C ILE A 56 -13.53 12.51 -8.41
N TYR A 57 -13.67 11.18 -8.45
CA TYR A 57 -14.96 10.53 -8.67
C TYR A 57 -15.72 10.19 -7.39
N ARG A 58 -15.03 9.91 -6.28
CA ARG A 58 -15.68 9.57 -5.00
C ARG A 58 -15.88 10.78 -4.11
N TYR A 59 -14.92 11.71 -4.10
CA TYR A 59 -14.95 12.89 -3.23
C TYR A 59 -15.22 14.20 -3.97
N ASP A 60 -15.40 14.18 -5.29
CA ASP A 60 -15.69 15.38 -6.10
C ASP A 60 -14.70 16.53 -5.85
N ARG A 61 -13.43 16.18 -5.57
CA ARG A 61 -12.36 17.14 -5.19
C ARG A 61 -12.64 17.94 -3.92
N GLN A 62 -13.60 17.53 -3.09
CA GLN A 62 -13.96 18.19 -1.85
C GLN A 62 -13.26 17.52 -0.66
N PHE A 63 -12.49 18.30 0.08
CA PHE A 63 -11.76 17.81 1.26
C PHE A 63 -12.71 17.31 2.34
N ASP A 64 -13.81 18.02 2.58
CA ASP A 64 -14.80 17.67 3.60
C ASP A 64 -15.41 16.28 3.38
N LEU A 65 -15.63 15.89 2.12
CA LEU A 65 -16.09 14.55 1.77
C LEU A 65 -15.02 13.48 2.01
N ALA A 66 -13.74 13.80 1.75
CA ALA A 66 -12.62 12.89 1.96
C ALA A 66 -12.35 12.59 3.44
N VAL A 67 -12.62 13.55 4.34
CA VAL A 67 -12.42 13.39 5.78
C VAL A 67 -13.70 13.09 6.56
N ARG A 68 -14.86 13.03 5.90
CA ARG A 68 -16.19 12.79 6.53
C ARG A 68 -16.21 11.57 7.45
N ASN A 69 -15.50 10.52 7.06
CA ASN A 69 -15.44 9.27 7.81
C ASN A 69 -14.31 9.26 8.85
N GLY A 70 -13.61 10.39 9.06
CA GLY A 70 -12.56 10.58 10.05
C GLY A 70 -11.20 10.87 9.41
N TYR A 71 -10.50 11.85 9.99
CA TYR A 71 -9.17 12.30 9.56
C TYR A 71 -8.11 11.19 9.57
N THR A 72 -8.23 10.21 10.46
CA THR A 72 -7.24 9.14 10.61
C THR A 72 -7.03 8.34 9.33
N GLY A 73 -8.11 7.95 8.66
CA GLY A 73 -8.01 7.19 7.40
C GLY A 73 -7.35 8.02 6.30
N PHE A 74 -7.74 9.28 6.19
CA PHE A 74 -7.15 10.24 5.25
C PHE A 74 -5.64 10.36 5.49
N VAL A 75 -5.21 10.62 6.72
CA VAL A 75 -3.80 10.78 7.08
C VAL A 75 -3.00 9.50 6.80
N ILE A 76 -3.51 8.32 7.16
CA ILE A 76 -2.84 7.04 6.93
C ILE A 76 -2.57 6.82 5.44
N PHE A 77 -3.59 6.94 4.58
CA PHE A 77 -3.43 6.66 3.15
C PHE A 77 -2.57 7.70 2.45
N HIS A 78 -2.69 8.99 2.77
CA HIS A 78 -1.88 10.04 2.16
C HIS A 78 -0.41 9.98 2.63
N THR A 79 -0.17 9.61 3.89
CA THR A 79 1.19 9.36 4.39
C THR A 79 1.82 8.17 3.65
N ALA A 80 1.07 7.07 3.49
CA ALA A 80 1.56 5.93 2.70
C ALA A 80 1.88 6.34 1.27
N LEU A 81 0.98 7.07 0.59
CA LEU A 81 1.20 7.57 -0.77
C LEU A 81 2.45 8.45 -0.86
N ALA A 82 2.63 9.40 0.05
CA ALA A 82 3.79 10.28 0.07
C ALA A 82 5.10 9.47 0.17
N LEU A 83 5.15 8.48 1.07
CA LEU A 83 6.32 7.60 1.20
C LEU A 83 6.56 6.77 -0.06
N ILE A 84 5.50 6.26 -0.69
CA ILE A 84 5.58 5.52 -1.96
C ILE A 84 6.21 6.42 -3.03
N LEU A 85 5.70 7.63 -3.22
CA LEU A 85 6.20 8.56 -4.22
C LEU A 85 7.66 8.97 -3.96
N ILE A 86 7.98 9.37 -2.72
CA ILE A 86 9.35 9.74 -2.33
C ILE A 86 10.32 8.59 -2.59
N SER A 87 9.91 7.35 -2.30
CA SER A 87 10.77 6.18 -2.48
C SER A 87 11.21 5.92 -3.93
N THR A 88 10.52 6.51 -4.92
CA THR A 88 10.85 6.38 -6.35
C THR A 88 12.02 7.29 -6.79
N PHE A 89 12.37 8.30 -5.99
CA PHE A 89 13.37 9.32 -6.29
C PHE A 89 14.64 9.24 -5.42
N VAL A 90 14.63 8.42 -4.37
CA VAL A 90 15.76 8.28 -3.44
C VAL A 90 16.67 7.11 -3.80
N ASN A 91 17.84 7.05 -3.16
CA ASN A 91 18.76 5.92 -3.31
C ASN A 91 18.15 4.57 -2.89
N LYS A 92 18.73 3.47 -3.38
CA LYS A 92 18.23 2.10 -3.18
C LYS A 92 18.01 1.73 -1.72
N ASN A 93 18.95 2.09 -0.83
CA ASN A 93 18.89 1.73 0.59
C ASN A 93 17.74 2.44 1.31
N LEU A 94 17.54 3.73 1.03
CA LEU A 94 16.43 4.50 1.59
C LEU A 94 15.10 4.07 0.96
N SER A 95 15.07 3.84 -0.35
CA SER A 95 13.90 3.37 -1.10
C SER A 95 13.34 2.07 -0.50
N GLN A 96 14.18 1.08 -0.20
CA GLN A 96 13.75 -0.16 0.44
C GLN A 96 13.08 0.06 1.79
N LYS A 97 13.66 0.92 2.64
CA LYS A 97 13.07 1.25 3.96
C LYS A 97 11.71 1.92 3.79
N LEU A 98 11.61 2.87 2.86
CA LEU A 98 10.36 3.58 2.58
C LEU A 98 9.28 2.63 2.03
N ILE A 99 9.64 1.70 1.13
CA ILE A 99 8.74 0.65 0.65
C ILE A 99 8.19 -0.16 1.82
N HIS A 100 9.06 -0.65 2.71
CA HIS A 100 8.66 -1.45 3.86
C HIS A 100 7.74 -0.68 4.82
N ILE A 101 8.07 0.58 5.14
CA ILE A 101 7.26 1.43 6.02
C ILE A 101 5.90 1.73 5.37
N SER A 102 5.91 2.10 4.08
CA SER A 102 4.69 2.39 3.33
C SER A 102 3.76 1.19 3.26
N PHE A 103 4.30 -0.02 3.13
CA PHE A 103 3.50 -1.25 3.17
C PHE A 103 2.81 -1.46 4.52
N VAL A 104 3.51 -1.25 5.63
CA VAL A 104 2.90 -1.37 6.97
C VAL A 104 1.75 -0.37 7.12
N ILE A 105 1.98 0.90 6.78
CA ILE A 105 0.98 1.96 6.90
C ILE A 105 -0.21 1.68 5.97
N ALA A 106 0.04 1.32 4.71
CA ALA A 106 -0.99 0.97 3.74
C ALA A 106 -1.79 -0.26 4.18
N THR A 107 -1.14 -1.28 4.76
CA THR A 107 -1.81 -2.49 5.29
C THR A 107 -2.72 -2.16 6.45
N MET A 108 -2.29 -1.29 7.37
CA MET A 108 -3.14 -0.82 8.47
C MET A 108 -4.38 -0.09 7.94
N GLY A 109 -4.19 0.82 6.97
CA GLY A 109 -5.28 1.54 6.32
C GLY A 109 -6.23 0.61 5.57
N ALA A 110 -5.70 -0.28 4.74
CA ALA A 110 -6.48 -1.21 3.92
C ALA A 110 -7.26 -2.20 4.78
N THR A 111 -6.67 -2.72 5.86
CA THR A 111 -7.36 -3.62 6.80
C THR A 111 -8.50 -2.87 7.50
N GLY A 112 -8.24 -1.69 8.04
CA GLY A 112 -9.27 -0.86 8.69
C GLY A 112 -10.41 -0.50 7.75
N ALA A 113 -10.10 -0.13 6.51
CA ALA A 113 -11.11 0.14 5.48
C ALA A 113 -11.92 -1.12 5.12
N SER A 114 -11.26 -2.27 4.95
CA SER A 114 -11.92 -3.53 4.60
C SER A 114 -12.91 -3.99 5.66
N LEU A 115 -12.64 -3.73 6.94
CA LEU A 115 -13.52 -4.09 8.05
C LEU A 115 -14.68 -3.10 8.24
N ARG A 116 -14.49 -1.84 7.84
CA ARG A 116 -15.45 -0.76 8.11
C ARG A 116 -16.52 -0.58 7.03
N TYR A 117 -16.18 -0.84 5.77
CA TYR A 117 -17.05 -0.54 4.63
C TYR A 117 -17.51 -1.85 3.98
N ASP A 118 -18.82 -2.02 3.80
CA ASP A 118 -19.40 -3.24 3.23
C ASP A 118 -19.11 -3.36 1.73
N GLU A 119 -18.98 -2.23 1.04
CA GLU A 119 -18.71 -2.16 -0.40
C GLU A 119 -17.34 -2.75 -0.77
N VAL A 120 -16.45 -2.87 0.22
CA VAL A 120 -15.08 -3.39 0.10
C VAL A 120 -14.87 -4.67 0.89
N SER A 121 -15.94 -5.27 1.42
CA SER A 121 -15.89 -6.50 2.21
C SER A 121 -15.25 -7.66 1.43
N MET A 122 -15.51 -7.76 0.12
CA MET A 122 -14.85 -8.74 -0.74
C MET A 122 -13.34 -8.54 -0.85
N TYR A 123 -12.81 -7.34 -0.62
CA TYR A 123 -11.36 -7.11 -0.65
C TYR A 123 -10.64 -7.72 0.55
N ARG A 124 -11.35 -8.10 1.61
CA ARG A 124 -10.76 -8.83 2.76
C ARG A 124 -10.03 -10.09 2.29
N PHE A 125 -10.58 -10.80 1.29
CA PHE A 125 -10.00 -12.03 0.74
C PHE A 125 -8.65 -11.81 0.05
N ILE A 126 -8.32 -10.57 -0.36
CA ILE A 126 -7.04 -10.23 -0.98
C ILE A 126 -6.14 -9.51 0.04
N VAL A 127 -6.69 -8.52 0.73
CA VAL A 127 -5.95 -7.66 1.66
C VAL A 127 -5.38 -8.45 2.82
N ILE A 128 -6.14 -9.38 3.40
CA ILE A 128 -5.69 -10.17 4.56
C ILE A 128 -4.53 -11.10 4.17
N PRO A 129 -4.63 -11.96 3.14
CA PRO A 129 -3.50 -12.80 2.75
C PRO A 129 -2.25 -12.00 2.35
N CYS A 130 -2.43 -10.92 1.56
CA CYS A 130 -1.32 -10.07 1.15
C CYS A 130 -0.65 -9.37 2.35
N GLY A 131 -1.47 -8.87 3.30
CA GLY A 131 -1.01 -8.28 4.55
C GLY A 131 -0.24 -9.28 5.41
N LEU A 132 -0.72 -10.51 5.53
CA LEU A 132 -0.04 -11.59 6.27
C LEU A 132 1.29 -11.97 5.61
N ILE A 133 1.32 -12.19 4.29
CA ILE A 133 2.53 -12.57 3.56
C ILE A 133 3.61 -11.50 3.70
N GLY A 134 3.27 -10.24 3.43
CA GLY A 134 4.23 -9.14 3.56
C GLY A 134 4.63 -8.88 5.01
N GLY A 135 3.68 -8.95 5.95
CA GLY A 135 3.90 -8.74 7.38
C GLY A 135 4.81 -9.79 8.01
N ILE A 136 4.54 -11.08 7.78
CA ILE A 136 5.41 -12.18 8.22
C ILE A 136 6.80 -12.05 7.60
N GLY A 137 6.88 -11.69 6.32
CA GLY A 137 8.14 -11.42 5.64
C GLY A 137 8.96 -10.32 6.32
N LEU A 138 8.33 -9.20 6.64
CA LEU A 138 8.96 -8.08 7.34
C LEU A 138 9.44 -8.46 8.75
N ILE A 139 8.60 -9.15 9.52
CA ILE A 139 8.94 -9.64 10.87
C ILE A 139 10.19 -10.54 10.80
N LYS A 140 10.20 -11.51 9.88
CA LYS A 140 11.35 -12.41 9.70
C LYS A 140 12.63 -11.64 9.34
N PHE A 141 12.55 -10.72 8.39
CA PHE A 141 13.70 -9.95 7.92
C PHE A 141 14.29 -9.03 9.00
N TYR A 142 13.45 -8.29 9.73
CA TYR A 142 13.93 -7.29 10.69
C TYR A 142 14.25 -7.88 12.06
N ILE A 143 13.54 -8.91 12.51
CA ILE A 143 13.72 -9.49 13.85
C ILE A 143 14.65 -10.70 13.81
N LEU A 144 14.40 -11.67 12.92
CA LEU A 144 15.12 -12.95 12.93
C LEU A 144 16.49 -12.84 12.25
N ASP A 145 16.55 -12.23 11.07
CA ASP A 145 17.81 -12.15 10.32
C ASP A 145 18.77 -11.09 10.90
N ARG A 146 18.26 -10.11 11.63
CA ARG A 146 19.09 -9.15 12.38
C ARG A 146 19.76 -9.82 13.58
N LYS A 147 19.07 -10.72 14.29
CA LYS A 147 19.64 -11.52 15.39
C LYS A 147 20.76 -12.42 14.89
N LYS A 148 20.55 -13.13 13.76
CA LYS A 148 21.58 -13.98 13.14
C LYS A 148 22.83 -13.21 12.73
N ARG A 149 22.66 -12.03 12.12
CA ARG A 149 23.80 -11.17 11.72
C ARG A 149 24.60 -10.65 12.91
N LYS A 150 23.92 -10.27 14.00
CA LYS A 150 24.61 -9.89 15.25
C LYS A 150 25.34 -11.07 15.88
N ALA A 151 24.72 -12.24 15.98
CA ALA A 151 25.35 -13.43 16.56
C ALA A 151 26.64 -13.82 15.83
N LYS A 152 26.67 -13.72 14.49
CA LYS A 152 27.85 -14.02 13.68
C LYS A 152 28.99 -13.00 13.81
N LEU A 153 28.73 -11.79 14.33
CA LEU A 153 29.77 -10.78 14.59
C LEU A 153 30.44 -10.97 15.95
N PHE A 154 29.87 -11.81 16.83
CA PHE A 154 30.38 -12.10 18.18
C PHE A 154 30.84 -13.56 18.33
N SER A 155 30.88 -14.32 17.24
CA SER A 155 31.42 -15.69 17.13
C SER A 155 32.71 -15.67 16.31
#